data_AF-A0A7Y3IBL9-F1
#
_entry.id   AF-A0A7Y3IBL9-F1
#
_cell.length_a   1.000
_cell.length_b   1.000
_cell.length_c   1.000
_cell.angle_alpha   90.00
_cell.angle_beta   90.00
_cell.angle_gamma   90.00
#
_symmetry.space_group_name_H-M   'P 1'
#
loop_
_entity.id
_entity.type
_entity.pdbx_description
1 polymer ?
#
loop_
_entity_poly.entity_id
_entity_poly.type
_entity_poly.pdbx_seq_one_letter_code
_entity_poly.pdbx_strand_id
1 'polypeptide(L)' 'MKVLLFGATGMIGSGVLLECLDSADVSTITSITRRPSGVAHAKLTERLHGDFEEYGPVRDAFEGV' A
#
# COMPACT_ATOMS: atom_id res chain seq x y z
N MET A 1 4.94 -0.33 13.07
CA MET A 1 5.18 0.71 12.06
C MET A 1 4.08 0.64 11.01
N LYS A 2 3.56 1.80 10.60
CA LYS A 2 2.61 1.90 9.48
C LYS A 2 3.38 2.25 8.21
N VAL A 3 3.03 1.63 7.09
CA VAL A 3 3.71 1.82 5.80
C VAL A 3 2.69 2.23 4.75
N LEU A 4 2.95 3.34 4.06
CA LEU A 4 2.23 3.71 2.84
C LEU A 4 3.09 3.33 1.63
N LEU A 5 2.57 2.45 0.78
CA LEU A 5 3.30 1.90 -0.36
C LEU A 5 2.61 2.29 -1.67
N PHE A 6 3.35 2.99 -2.53
CA PHE A 6 2.97 3.19 -3.92
C PHE A 6 3.65 2.15 -4.80
N GLY A 7 3.00 1.81 -5.92
CA GLY A 7 3.62 0.92 -6.90
C GLY A 7 3.82 -0.53 -6.42
N ALA A 8 3.00 -0.99 -5.46
CA ALA A 8 3.05 -2.34 -4.90
C ALA A 8 2.89 -3.47 -5.95
N THR A 9 2.38 -3.15 -7.14
CA THR A 9 2.20 -4.07 -8.27
C THR A 9 3.36 -4.03 -9.29
N GLY A 10 4.35 -3.16 -9.09
CA GLY A 10 5.55 -3.08 -9.92
C GLY A 10 6.62 -4.07 -9.50
N MET A 11 7.66 -4.21 -10.32
CA MET A 11 8.77 -5.16 -10.10
C MET A 11 9.46 -5.01 -8.74
N ILE A 12 9.63 -3.77 -8.27
CA ILE A 12 10.30 -3.48 -6.98
C ILE A 12 9.28 -3.48 -5.85
N GLY A 13 8.14 -2.80 -6.04
CA GLY A 13 7.13 -2.64 -5.00
C GLY A 13 6.50 -3.97 -4.56
N SER A 14 6.46 -4.97 -5.43
CA SER A 14 5.98 -6.32 -5.06
C SER A 14 6.91 -6.99 -4.04
N GLY A 15 8.23 -6.89 -4.22
CA GLY A 15 9.21 -7.39 -3.25
C GLY A 15 9.12 -6.65 -1.91
N VAL A 16 8.99 -5.33 -1.95
CA VAL A 16 8.80 -4.51 -0.74
C VAL A 16 7.51 -4.90 -0.01
N LEU A 17 6.41 -5.11 -0.74
CA LEU A 17 5.15 -5.55 -0.15
C LEU A 17 5.33 -6.88 0.60
N LEU A 18 5.99 -7.87 -0.02
CA LEU A 18 6.22 -9.18 0.61
C LEU A 18 7.04 -9.06 1.90
N GLU A 19 8.11 -8.26 1.90
CA GLU A 19 8.95 -8.05 3.09
C GLU A 19 8.18 -7.33 4.21
N CYS A 20 7.38 -6.31 3.86
CA CYS A 20 6.54 -5.62 4.84
C CYS A 20 5.47 -6.55 5.44
N LEU A 21 4.95 -7.50 4.67
CA LEU A 21 3.96 -8.47 5.17
C LEU A 21 4.59 -9.42 6.19
N ASP A 22 5.81 -9.89 5.94
CA ASP A 22 6.55 -10.81 6.81
C ASP A 22 7.09 -10.13 8.08
N SER A 23 7.49 -8.86 7.98
CA SER A 23 8.05 -8.11 9.11
C SER A 23 7.08 -7.97 10.29
N ALA A 24 7.52 -8.38 11.49
CA ALA A 24 6.78 -8.21 12.73
C ALA A 24 6.67 -6.74 13.17
N ASP A 25 7.64 -5.91 12.77
CA ASP A 25 7.66 -4.49 13.10
C ASP A 25 6.64 -3.70 12.28
N VAL A 26 6.17 -4.24 11.16
CA VAL A 26 5.12 -3.63 10.33
C VAL A 26 3.74 -4.09 10.82
N SER A 27 2.96 -3.13 11.30
CA SER A 27 1.62 -3.35 11.84
C SER A 27 0.52 -3.18 10.78
N THR A 28 0.73 -2.28 9.82
CA THR A 28 -0.27 -1.96 8.78
C THR A 28 0.42 -1.45 7.52
N ILE A 29 -0.09 -1.87 6.38
CA ILE A 29 0.35 -1.48 5.04
C ILE A 29 -0.86 -0.94 4.31
N THR A 30 -0.78 0.32 3.87
CA THR A 30 -1.75 0.91 2.96
C THR A 30 -1.09 1.02 1.59
N SER A 31 -1.67 0.37 0.58
CA SER A 31 -1.16 0.39 -0.79
C SER A 31 -2.04 1.32 -1.63
N ILE A 32 -1.48 2.39 -2.18
CA ILE A 32 -2.18 3.22 -3.19
C ILE A 32 -1.73 2.74 -4.57
N THR A 33 -2.66 2.15 -5.32
CA THR A 33 -2.37 1.46 -6.58
C THR A 33 -3.47 1.67 -7.61
N ARG A 34 -3.14 1.57 -8.88
CA ARG A 34 -4.12 1.64 -9.99
C ARG A 34 -4.82 0.31 -10.25
N ARG A 35 -4.24 -0.80 -9.77
CA ARG A 35 -4.72 -2.17 -9.97
C ARG A 35 -4.48 -2.98 -8.69
N PRO A 36 -5.37 -3.92 -8.33
CA PRO A 36 -5.17 -4.78 -7.16
C PRO A 36 -3.91 -5.63 -7.33
N SER A 37 -3.20 -5.89 -6.24
CA SER A 37 -2.05 -6.80 -6.23
C SER A 37 -2.44 -8.28 -6.26
N GLY A 38 -3.70 -8.60 -5.94
CA GLY A 38 -4.18 -9.97 -5.80
C GLY A 38 -3.76 -10.63 -4.48
N VAL A 39 -3.12 -9.88 -3.58
CA VAL A 39 -2.71 -10.34 -2.26
C VAL A 39 -3.78 -9.99 -1.23
N ALA A 40 -4.29 -10.98 -0.51
CA ALA A 40 -5.19 -10.77 0.62
C ALA A 40 -4.41 -11.02 1.92
N HIS A 41 -4.34 -10.01 2.80
CA HIS A 41 -3.63 -10.14 4.07
C HIS A 41 -4.20 -9.19 5.13
N ALA A 42 -4.20 -9.61 6.40
CA ALA A 42 -4.76 -8.82 7.50
C ALA A 42 -4.06 -7.47 7.71
N LYS A 43 -2.75 -7.40 7.43
CA LYS A 43 -1.96 -6.15 7.49
C LYS A 43 -2.18 -5.22 6.28
N LEU A 44 -2.73 -5.71 5.16
CA LEU A 44 -2.78 -4.98 3.90
C LEU A 44 -4.15 -4.38 3.63
N THR A 45 -4.19 -3.08 3.34
CA THR A 45 -5.34 -2.39 2.77
C THR A 45 -4.96 -1.78 1.43
N GLU A 46 -5.65 -2.15 0.36
CA GLU A 46 -5.45 -1.56 -0.96
C GLU A 46 -6.47 -0.43 -1.21
N ARG A 47 -5.96 0.72 -1.66
CA ARG A 47 -6.74 1.87 -2.13
C ARG A 47 -6.53 1.99 -3.63
N LEU A 48 -7.59 1.68 -4.39
CA LEU A 48 -7.56 1.83 -5.83
C LEU A 48 -7.71 3.31 -6.19
N HIS A 49 -6.67 3.85 -6.82
CA HIS A 49 -6.59 5.25 -7.19
C HIS A 49 -5.97 5.37 -8.58
N GLY A 50 -6.72 5.96 -9.51
CA GLY A 50 -6.38 5.99 -10.94
C GLY A 50 -5.47 7.15 -11.33
N ASP A 51 -5.63 8.29 -10.66
CA ASP A 51 -5.01 9.56 -11.01
C ASP A 51 -4.09 10.01 -9.88
N PHE A 52 -2.78 10.10 -10.13
CA PHE A 52 -1.80 10.46 -9.11
C PHE A 52 -1.46 11.96 -9.09
N GLU A 53 -2.16 12.77 -9.90
CA GLU A 53 -2.09 14.23 -9.81
C GLU A 53 -3.14 14.77 -8.83
N GLU A 54 -4.13 13.97 -8.43
CA GLU A 54 -5.22 14.36 -7.53
C GLU A 54 -5.39 13.42 -6.32
N TYR A 55 -4.77 13.75 -5.18
CA TYR A 55 -4.84 12.89 -3.99
C TYR A 55 -6.04 13.13 -3.05
N GLY A 56 -6.96 14.04 -3.41
CA GLY A 56 -8.15 14.35 -2.61
C GLY A 56 -8.94 13.11 -2.18
N PRO A 57 -9.25 12.17 -3.09
CA PRO A 57 -10.03 10.97 -2.80
C PRO A 57 -9.37 9.95 -1.86
N VAL A 58 -8.04 10.01 -1.70
CA VAL A 58 -7.26 9.05 -0.88
C VAL A 58 -6.46 9.75 0.23
N ARG A 59 -6.88 10.96 0.61
CA ARG A 59 -6.18 11.78 1.59
C ARG A 59 -6.06 11.11 2.97
N ASP A 60 -7.05 10.31 3.35
CA ASP A 60 -7.07 9.53 4.61
C ASP A 60 -5.90 8.55 4.71
N ALA A 61 -5.43 8.01 3.58
CA ALA A 61 -4.34 7.05 3.53
C ALA A 61 -2.98 7.63 3.97
N PHE A 62 -2.84 8.96 4.03
CA PHE A 62 -1.62 9.64 4.45
C PHE A 62 -1.59 9.94 5.96
N GLU A 63 -2.68 9.66 6.69
CA GLU A 63 -2.79 10.03 8.10
C GLU A 63 -1.98 9.09 9.01
N GLY A 64 -1.01 9.68 9.73
CA GLY A 64 -0.25 8.97 10.76
C GLY A 64 0.65 7.86 10.23
N VAL A 65 1.03 7.94 8.95
CA VAL A 65 2.12 7.16 8.33
C VAL A 65 3.46 7.76 8.74
#